data_AF-A0A3B9IW96-F1
#
_entry.id   AF-A0A3B9IW96-F1
#
_cell.length_a   1.000
_cell.length_b   1.000
_cell.length_c   1.000
_cell.angle_alpha   90.00
_cell.angle_beta   90.00
_cell.angle_gamma   90.00
#
_symmetry.space_group_name_H-M   'P 1'
#
loop_
_entity.id
_entity.type
_entity.pdbx_description
1 polymer ?
#
loop_
_entity_poly.entity_id
_entity_poly.type
_entity_poly.pdbx_seq_one_letter_code
_entity_poly.pdbx_strand_id
1 'polypeptide(L)'
;MENIIIIFAVILFAAAVFEITEIFFNTPYSESMSYVSVLPVFGKDVMFPERLEKLAIKSGGRSRIIIVYFSPDSLQKQLCEQFCINNPDTIITDSENLEKILSEMFAIDK
;
A
#
# COMPACT_ATOMS: atom_id res chain seq x y z
N MET A 1 39.97 -13.64 28.92
CA MET A 1 39.71 -13.28 27.51
C MET A 1 38.45 -13.99 27.02
N GLU A 2 38.34 -15.30 27.20
CA GLU A 2 37.14 -16.10 26.88
C GLU A 2 35.85 -15.59 27.54
N ASN A 3 35.87 -15.28 28.83
CA ASN A 3 34.69 -14.73 29.52
C ASN A 3 34.20 -13.41 28.91
N ILE A 4 35.10 -12.57 28.40
CA ILE A 4 34.74 -11.31 27.76
C ILE A 4 34.07 -11.60 26.41
N ILE A 5 34.62 -12.54 25.64
CA ILE A 5 34.05 -12.95 24.34
C ILE A 5 32.64 -13.52 24.52
N ILE A 6 32.44 -14.35 25.56
CA ILE A 6 31.11 -14.92 25.88
C ILE A 6 30.11 -13.81 26.21
N ILE A 7 30.50 -12.83 27.01
CA ILE A 7 29.62 -11.69 27.35
C ILE A 7 29.24 -10.90 26.10
N PHE A 8 30.19 -10.57 25.22
CA PHE A 8 29.89 -9.86 23.98
C PHE A 8 29.00 -10.67 23.03
N ALA A 9 29.22 -11.98 22.93
CA ALA A 9 28.39 -12.86 22.11
C ALA A 9 26.93 -12.89 22.60
N VAL A 10 26.71 -12.91 23.92
CA VAL A 10 25.36 -12.87 24.51
C VAL A 10 24.67 -11.53 24.24
N ILE A 11 25.40 -10.41 24.36
CA ILE A 11 24.85 -9.07 24.07
C ILE A 11 24.46 -8.94 22.60
N LEU A 12 25.33 -9.38 21.68
CA LEU A 12 25.04 -9.36 20.25
C LEU A 12 23.86 -10.24 19.88
N PHE A 13 23.77 -11.43 20.50
CA PHE A 13 22.64 -12.32 20.29
C PHE A 13 21.33 -11.68 20.77
N ALA A 14 21.32 -11.06 21.95
CA ALA A 14 20.14 -10.37 22.47
C ALA A 14 19.71 -9.20 21.58
N ALA A 15 20.67 -8.40 21.08
CA ALA A 15 20.39 -7.30 20.16
C ALA A 15 19.82 -7.80 18.82
N ALA A 16 20.40 -8.86 18.25
CA ALA A 16 19.92 -9.44 17.00
C ALA A 16 18.50 -10.01 17.14
N VAL A 17 18.20 -10.68 18.26
CA VAL A 17 16.84 -11.17 18.54
C VAL A 17 15.87 -10.01 18.66
N PHE A 18 16.24 -8.92 19.36
CA PHE A 18 15.40 -7.73 19.50
C PHE A 18 15.10 -7.09 18.14
N GLU A 19 16.11 -6.88 17.29
CA GLU A 19 15.94 -6.31 15.95
C GLU A 19 15.06 -7.19 15.05
N ILE A 20 15.28 -8.52 15.08
CA ILE A 20 14.42 -9.47 14.36
C ILE A 20 12.98 -9.32 14.84
N THR A 21 12.75 -9.26 16.15
CA THR A 21 11.39 -9.08 16.67
C THR A 21 10.79 -7.73 16.28
N GLU A 22 11.54 -6.63 16.29
CA GLU A 22 11.00 -5.35 15.81
C GLU A 22 10.66 -5.41 14.31
N ILE A 23 11.51 -5.99 13.47
CA ILE A 23 11.24 -6.09 12.03
C ILE A 23 9.98 -6.92 11.74
N PHE A 24 9.74 -8.00 12.49
CA PHE A 24 8.60 -8.89 12.25
C PHE A 24 7.33 -8.49 13.01
N PHE A 25 7.43 -7.80 14.15
CA PHE A 25 6.27 -7.47 15.01
C PHE A 25 5.92 -5.98 15.07
N ASN A 26 6.86 -5.05 14.81
CA ASN A 26 6.47 -3.66 14.53
C ASN A 26 5.94 -3.60 13.10
N THR A 27 4.65 -3.90 12.97
CA THR A 27 3.89 -3.34 11.87
C THR A 27 4.07 -1.82 11.88
N PRO A 28 4.09 -1.15 10.70
CA PRO A 28 4.22 0.30 10.65
C PRO A 28 3.22 0.95 11.61
N TYR A 29 3.59 2.04 12.26
CA TYR A 29 2.74 2.71 13.24
C TYR A 29 1.35 3.01 12.63
N SER A 30 0.25 2.63 13.30
CA SER A 30 -1.12 2.81 12.78
C SER A 30 -1.61 4.26 12.81
N GLU A 31 -0.83 5.18 13.41
CA GLU A 31 -1.14 6.61 13.43
C GLU A 31 -0.57 7.37 12.22
N SER A 32 0.09 6.69 11.27
CA SER A 32 0.45 7.33 10.01
C SER A 32 -0.82 7.69 9.23
N MET A 33 -0.98 8.97 8.88
CA MET A 33 -2.09 9.48 8.07
C MET A 33 -2.38 8.53 6.91
N SER A 34 -3.64 8.08 6.77
CA SER A 34 -4.06 7.24 5.64
C SER A 34 -3.74 7.93 4.32
N TYR A 35 -2.77 7.40 3.59
CA TYR A 35 -2.43 7.91 2.25
C TYR A 35 -3.46 7.38 1.25
N VAL A 36 -4.16 8.30 0.60
CA VAL A 36 -5.00 7.99 -0.55
C VAL A 36 -4.13 8.00 -1.80
N SER A 37 -4.10 6.88 -2.53
CA SER A 37 -3.43 6.80 -3.83
C SER A 37 -4.45 6.81 -4.95
N VAL A 38 -4.31 7.73 -5.90
CA VAL A 38 -5.18 7.80 -7.09
C VAL A 38 -4.44 7.24 -8.30
N LEU A 39 -5.01 6.20 -8.93
CA LEU A 39 -4.46 5.54 -10.12
C LEU A 39 -5.39 5.80 -11.32
N PRO A 40 -5.01 6.68 -12.26
CA PRO A 40 -5.77 6.86 -13.48
C PRO A 40 -5.53 5.70 -14.46
N VAL A 41 -6.59 5.28 -15.13
CA VAL A 41 -6.59 4.22 -16.14
C VAL A 41 -6.88 4.82 -17.52
N PHE A 42 -5.86 4.78 -18.36
CA PHE A 42 -5.91 5.20 -19.75
C PHE A 42 -5.74 3.99 -20.67
N GLY A 43 -6.54 3.96 -21.74
CA GLY A 43 -6.45 2.89 -22.74
C GLY A 43 -5.09 2.89 -23.44
N LYS A 44 -4.68 1.72 -23.92
CA LYS A 44 -3.39 1.43 -24.57
C LYS A 44 -2.17 1.60 -23.66
N ASP A 45 -2.39 1.70 -22.36
CA ASP A 45 -1.31 1.77 -21.39
C ASP A 45 -0.73 0.37 -21.14
N VAL A 46 0.38 0.11 -21.81
CA VAL A 46 1.08 -1.18 -21.79
C VAL A 46 1.73 -1.47 -20.42
N MET A 47 2.01 -0.43 -19.64
CA MET A 47 2.68 -0.53 -18.33
C MET A 47 1.67 -0.62 -17.19
N PHE A 48 0.36 -0.57 -17.50
CA PHE A 48 -0.70 -0.63 -16.50
C PHE A 48 -0.58 -1.86 -15.56
N PRO A 49 -0.36 -3.09 -16.05
CA PRO A 49 -0.25 -4.26 -15.17
C PRO A 49 0.91 -4.15 -14.17
N GLU A 50 2.08 -3.70 -14.63
CA GLU A 50 3.27 -3.55 -13.78
C GLU A 50 3.06 -2.46 -12.71
N ARG A 51 2.40 -1.35 -13.07
CA ARG A 51 2.06 -0.31 -12.09
C ARG A 51 1.07 -0.82 -11.05
N LEU A 52 0.07 -1.58 -11.47
CA LEU A 52 -0.94 -2.14 -10.57
C LEU A 52 -0.31 -3.12 -9.56
N GLU A 53 0.64 -3.94 -10.02
CA GLU A 53 1.41 -4.84 -9.16
C GLU A 53 2.31 -4.09 -8.17
N LYS A 54 3.06 -3.08 -8.66
CA LYS A 54 3.88 -2.22 -7.79
C LYS A 54 3.04 -1.47 -6.77
N LEU A 55 1.83 -1.06 -7.14
CA LEU A 55 0.89 -0.43 -6.24
C LEU A 55 0.53 -1.40 -5.11
N ALA A 56 0.17 -2.65 -5.43
CA ALA A 56 -0.17 -3.70 -4.47
C ALA A 56 0.94 -3.90 -3.41
N ILE A 57 2.19 -3.99 -3.88
CA ILE A 57 3.37 -4.18 -3.02
C ILE A 57 3.56 -2.98 -2.08
N LYS A 58 3.46 -1.76 -2.62
CA LYS A 58 3.71 -0.52 -1.87
C LYS A 58 2.60 -0.20 -0.88
N SER A 59 1.37 -0.64 -1.15
CA SER A 59 0.22 -0.36 -0.31
C SER A 59 0.24 -1.06 1.05
N GLY A 60 1.02 -2.13 1.22
CA GLY A 60 1.23 -2.79 2.53
C GLY A 60 -0.05 -3.14 3.31
N GLY A 61 -1.19 -3.25 2.61
CA GLY A 61 -2.52 -3.46 3.18
C GLY A 61 -3.18 -2.24 3.87
N ARG A 62 -2.65 -1.02 3.72
CA ARG A 62 -3.09 0.15 4.51
C ARG A 62 -3.40 1.44 3.73
N SER A 63 -3.27 1.42 2.41
CA SER A 63 -3.64 2.58 1.60
C SER A 63 -5.00 2.38 0.96
N ARG A 64 -5.89 3.37 1.09
CA ARG A 64 -7.08 3.45 0.23
C ARG A 64 -6.63 3.81 -1.18
N ILE A 65 -7.00 2.98 -2.14
CA ILE A 65 -6.62 3.13 -3.54
C ILE A 65 -7.86 3.53 -4.32
N ILE A 66 -7.78 4.62 -5.08
CA ILE A 66 -8.85 5.07 -5.97
C ILE A 66 -8.40 4.86 -7.40
N ILE A 67 -9.00 3.90 -8.09
CA ILE A 67 -8.77 3.63 -9.50
C ILE A 67 -9.78 4.46 -10.30
N VAL A 68 -9.29 5.32 -11.19
CA VAL A 68 -10.11 6.27 -11.95
C VAL A 68 -10.13 5.89 -13.43
N TYR A 69 -11.29 5.55 -13.96
CA TYR A 69 -11.49 5.22 -15.36
C TYR A 69 -11.61 6.48 -16.22
N PHE A 70 -10.59 6.74 -17.04
CA PHE A 70 -10.65 7.76 -18.08
C PHE A 70 -10.97 7.15 -19.45
N SER A 71 -10.25 6.09 -19.83
CA SER A 71 -10.47 5.41 -21.11
C SER A 71 -10.05 3.93 -21.08
N PRO A 72 -10.49 3.14 -20.07
CA PRO A 72 -9.94 1.80 -19.84
C PRO A 72 -10.29 0.80 -20.96
N ASP A 73 -9.31 -0.01 -21.33
CA ASP A 73 -9.51 -1.17 -22.18
C ASP A 73 -10.18 -2.33 -21.41
N SER A 74 -10.77 -3.29 -22.12
CA SER A 74 -11.43 -4.46 -21.50
C SER A 74 -10.50 -5.26 -20.59
N LEU A 75 -9.25 -5.45 -21.00
CA LEU A 75 -8.22 -6.12 -20.20
C LEU A 75 -7.92 -5.34 -18.91
N GLN A 76 -7.81 -4.01 -19.00
CA GLN A 76 -7.51 -3.17 -17.84
C GLN A 76 -8.65 -3.20 -16.81
N LYS A 77 -9.91 -3.23 -17.27
CA LYS A 77 -11.08 -3.40 -16.39
C LYS A 77 -11.02 -4.71 -15.63
N GLN A 78 -10.75 -5.82 -16.32
CA GLN A 78 -10.61 -7.14 -15.68
C GLN A 78 -9.49 -7.16 -14.63
N LEU A 79 -8.35 -6.53 -14.93
CA LEU A 79 -7.24 -6.41 -13.98
C LEU A 79 -7.63 -5.58 -12.75
N CYS A 80 -8.37 -4.49 -12.93
CA CYS A 80 -8.87 -3.67 -11.81
C CYS A 80 -9.85 -4.45 -10.93
N GLU A 81 -10.77 -5.21 -11.54
CA GLU A 81 -11.72 -6.06 -10.82
C GLU A 81 -10.99 -7.12 -9.99
N GLN A 82 -10.01 -7.81 -10.58
CA GLN A 82 -9.17 -8.77 -9.87
C GLN A 82 -8.38 -8.12 -8.73
N PHE A 83 -7.87 -6.92 -8.96
CA PHE A 83 -7.13 -6.17 -7.95
C PHE A 83 -8.02 -5.82 -6.74
N CYS A 84 -9.28 -5.41 -6.98
CA CYS A 84 -10.22 -5.06 -5.91
C CYS A 84 -10.61 -6.27 -5.05
N ILE A 85 -10.67 -7.47 -5.63
CA ILE A 85 -10.91 -8.71 -4.85
C ILE A 85 -9.84 -8.90 -3.78
N ASN A 86 -8.58 -8.59 -4.11
CA ASN A 86 -7.45 -8.75 -3.20
C ASN A 86 -7.21 -7.53 -2.30
N ASN A 87 -7.85 -6.39 -2.59
CA ASN A 87 -7.64 -5.11 -1.91
C ASN A 87 -9.01 -4.45 -1.62
N PRO A 88 -9.71 -4.87 -0.54
CA PRO A 88 -11.09 -4.45 -0.27
C PRO A 88 -11.26 -2.95 -0.02
N ASP A 89 -10.19 -2.23 0.33
CA ASP A 89 -10.18 -0.77 0.51
C ASP A 89 -10.01 0.00 -0.81
N THR A 90 -10.10 -0.68 -1.95
CA THR A 90 -10.00 -0.07 -3.29
C THR A 90 -11.36 0.41 -3.78
N ILE A 91 -11.42 1.64 -4.28
CA ILE A 91 -12.60 2.23 -4.91
C ILE A 91 -12.32 2.39 -6.40
N ILE A 92 -13.17 1.82 -7.25
CA ILE A 92 -13.17 2.12 -8.68
C ILE A 92 -14.21 3.22 -8.94
N THR A 93 -13.81 4.24 -9.69
CA THR A 93 -14.67 5.36 -10.05
C THR A 93 -14.36 5.86 -11.46
N ASP A 94 -15.22 6.73 -12.00
CA ASP A 94 -14.96 7.47 -13.23
C ASP A 94 -14.39 8.87 -12.90
N SER A 95 -13.94 9.58 -13.92
CA SER A 95 -13.40 10.93 -13.74
C SER A 95 -14.44 11.93 -13.23
N GLU A 96 -15.72 11.73 -13.53
CA GLU A 96 -16.82 12.63 -13.13
C GLU A 96 -17.11 12.54 -11.63
N ASN A 97 -17.04 11.33 -11.05
CA ASN A 97 -17.29 11.09 -9.64
C ASN A 97 -16.05 11.28 -8.75
N LEU A 98 -14.85 11.40 -9.34
CA LEU A 98 -13.62 11.59 -8.58
C LEU A 98 -13.68 12.82 -7.67
N GLU A 99 -14.09 13.97 -8.19
CA GLU A 99 -14.15 15.22 -7.42
C GLU A 99 -15.05 15.09 -6.20
N LYS A 100 -16.23 14.46 -6.38
CA LYS A 100 -17.16 14.18 -5.30
C LYS A 100 -16.52 13.30 -4.22
N ILE A 101 -15.89 12.19 -4.61
CA ILE A 101 -15.24 11.27 -3.67
C ILE A 101 -14.11 11.98 -2.90
N LEU A 102 -13.27 12.75 -3.59
CA LEU A 102 -12.20 13.51 -2.94
C LEU A 102 -12.78 14.55 -1.97
N SER A 103 -13.85 15.26 -2.36
CA SER A 103 -14.49 16.25 -1.50
C SER A 103 -15.08 15.64 -0.22
N GLU A 104 -15.71 14.46 -0.31
CA GLU A 104 -16.27 13.74 0.84
C GLU A 104 -15.16 13.19 1.76
N MET A 105 -14.07 12.68 1.19
CA MET A 105 -12.96 12.13 1.98
C MET A 105 -12.13 13.19 2.69
N PHE A 106 -11.92 14.34 2.05
CA PHE A 106 -11.10 15.43 2.57
C PHE A 106 -11.92 16.59 3.13
N ALA A 107 -13.24 16.42 3.26
CA ALA A 107 -14.07 17.36 4.00
C ALA A 107 -13.53 17.43 5.44
N ILE A 108 -12.86 18.55 5.74
CA ILE A 108 -12.45 18.89 7.09
C ILE A 108 -13.75 19.22 7.83
N ASP A 109 -14.24 18.30 8.66
CA ASP A 109 -15.24 18.62 9.67
C ASP A 109 -14.65 19.76 10.53
N LYS A 110 -15.24 20.95 10.38
CA LYS A 110 -14.89 22.14 11.17
C LYS A 110 -15.55 22.10 12.54
#